data_AF-A0A1C4KRV1-F1
#
_entry.id   AF-A0A1C4KRV1-F1
#
_cell.length_a   1.000
_cell.length_b   1.000
_cell.length_c   1.000
_cell.angle_alpha   90.00
_cell.angle_beta   90.00
_cell.angle_gamma   90.00
#
_symmetry.space_group_name_H-M   'P 1'
#
loop_
_entity.id
_entity.type
_entity.pdbx_description
1 polymer ?
#
loop_
_entity_poly.entity_id
_entity_poly.type
_entity_poly.pdbx_seq_one_letter_code
_entity_poly.pdbx_strand_id
1 'polypeptide(L)'
;MNAELPPVAPDVVAAAVEGLTSRLRKKLDAAIEGYAALPVTVEGSVRRVRCGEDAEVVLEPGPSGAVTEAGQAVCTCLLAPRCLHRAAVLGACPVADAESLPRAAQPTVMAAGTVTAAGRSRTRG
;
A
#
# COMPACT_ATOMS: atom_id res chain seq x y z
N MET A 1 -12.12 10.66 -4.79
CA MET A 1 -10.80 11.14 -4.36
C MET A 1 -10.98 12.38 -3.50
N ASN A 2 -10.29 12.44 -2.36
CA ASN A 2 -10.18 13.66 -1.56
C ASN A 2 -8.83 14.32 -1.87
N ALA A 3 -8.84 15.58 -2.35
CA ALA A 3 -7.65 16.30 -2.81
C ALA A 3 -6.71 16.74 -1.68
N GLU A 4 -7.18 16.72 -0.43
CA GLU A 4 -6.36 17.06 0.75
C GLU A 4 -5.52 15.87 1.24
N LEU A 5 -5.90 14.65 0.84
CA LEU A 5 -5.16 13.43 1.14
C LEU A 5 -3.90 13.34 0.28
N PRO A 6 -2.81 12.80 0.84
CA PRO A 6 -1.56 12.69 0.11
C PRO A 6 -1.65 11.56 -0.91
N PRO A 7 -0.87 11.61 -2.00
CA PRO A 7 -0.77 10.48 -2.92
C PRO A 7 -0.20 9.24 -2.21
N VAL A 8 -0.71 8.06 -2.54
CA VAL A 8 -0.33 6.78 -1.92
C VAL A 8 0.18 5.82 -2.99
N ALA A 9 1.28 5.12 -2.69
CA ALA A 9 1.81 4.06 -3.54
C ALA A 9 0.83 2.88 -3.62
N PRO A 10 0.58 2.32 -4.82
CA PRO A 10 -0.41 1.26 -5.01
C PRO A 10 -0.10 0.02 -4.16
N ASP A 11 1.17 -0.33 -3.96
CA ASP A 11 1.60 -1.47 -3.15
C ASP A 11 1.21 -1.31 -1.67
N VAL A 12 1.18 -0.09 -1.14
CA VAL A 12 0.75 0.18 0.24
C VAL A 12 -0.74 -0.07 0.40
N VAL A 13 -1.54 0.33 -0.59
CA VAL A 13 -2.99 0.07 -0.60
C VAL A 13 -3.22 -1.44 -0.70
N ALA A 14 -2.55 -2.14 -1.62
CA ALA A 14 -2.67 -3.57 -1.79
C ALA A 14 -2.34 -4.33 -0.50
N ALA A 15 -1.20 -4.03 0.14
CA ALA A 15 -0.79 -4.66 1.39
C ALA A 15 -1.79 -4.41 2.53
N ALA A 16 -2.40 -3.22 2.59
CA ALA A 16 -3.43 -2.93 3.58
C ALA A 16 -4.70 -3.77 3.37
N VAL A 17 -5.14 -3.94 2.10
CA VAL A 17 -6.32 -4.75 1.74
C VAL A 17 -6.08 -6.25 1.94
N GLU A 18 -4.88 -6.72 1.62
CA GLU A 18 -4.45 -8.11 1.85
C GLU A 18 -4.48 -8.47 3.33
N GLY A 19 -4.13 -7.53 4.21
CA GLY A 19 -4.20 -7.70 5.65
C GLY A 19 -5.62 -7.84 6.22
N LEU A 20 -6.67 -7.48 5.47
CA LEU A 20 -8.05 -7.54 5.95
C LEU A 20 -8.61 -8.98 5.96
N THR A 21 -9.45 -9.26 6.95
CA THR A 21 -10.32 -10.45 6.91
C THR A 21 -11.37 -10.32 5.81
N SER A 22 -11.93 -11.43 5.35
CA SER A 22 -13.00 -11.45 4.34
C SER A 22 -14.21 -10.59 4.72
N ARG A 23 -14.56 -10.56 6.01
CA ARG A 23 -15.66 -9.73 6.54
C ARG A 23 -15.39 -8.24 6.38
N LEU A 24 -14.17 -7.79 6.66
CA LEU A 24 -13.79 -6.38 6.54
C LEU A 24 -13.64 -5.98 5.08
N ARG A 25 -13.04 -6.85 4.25
CA ARG A 25 -12.83 -6.59 2.82
C ARG A 25 -14.16 -6.34 2.08
N LYS A 26 -15.22 -7.07 2.44
CA LYS A 26 -16.58 -6.84 1.90
C LYS A 26 -17.17 -5.45 2.19
N LYS A 27 -16.67 -4.75 3.21
CA LYS A 27 -17.15 -3.43 3.60
C LYS A 27 -16.25 -2.30 3.10
N LEU A 28 -15.16 -2.63 2.43
CA LEU A 28 -14.11 -1.69 2.10
C LEU A 28 -14.60 -0.57 1.18
N ASP A 29 -15.27 -0.91 0.08
CA ASP A 29 -15.67 0.09 -0.92
C ASP A 29 -16.62 1.14 -0.34
N ALA A 30 -17.64 0.69 0.40
CA ALA A 30 -18.56 1.60 1.09
C ALA A 30 -17.85 2.48 2.14
N ALA A 31 -16.83 1.95 2.81
CA ALA A 31 -16.03 2.73 3.75
C ALA A 31 -15.11 3.75 3.04
N ILE A 32 -14.55 3.40 1.89
CA ILE A 32 -13.76 4.31 1.04
C ILE A 32 -14.62 5.50 0.64
N GLU A 33 -15.82 5.25 0.12
CA GLU A 33 -16.78 6.29 -0.28
C GLU A 33 -17.13 7.21 0.89
N GLY A 34 -17.42 6.63 2.07
CA GLY A 34 -17.74 7.39 3.27
C GLY A 34 -16.58 8.27 3.74
N TYR A 35 -15.35 7.74 3.80
CA TYR A 35 -14.20 8.50 4.28
C TYR A 35 -13.65 9.49 3.26
N ALA A 36 -13.87 9.28 1.96
CA ALA A 36 -13.53 10.25 0.93
C ALA A 36 -14.29 11.58 1.11
N ALA A 37 -15.47 11.55 1.73
CA ALA A 37 -16.30 12.72 1.99
C ALA A 37 -16.03 13.40 3.36
N LEU A 38 -15.20 12.80 4.21
CA LEU A 38 -14.90 13.37 5.53
C LEU A 38 -13.86 14.50 5.45
N PRO A 39 -13.94 15.49 6.35
CA PRO A 39 -12.93 16.53 6.46
C PRO A 39 -11.58 15.93 6.87
N VAL A 40 -10.50 16.47 6.29
CA VAL A 40 -9.12 16.10 6.64
C VAL A 40 -8.52 17.22 7.46
N THR A 41 -7.97 16.89 8.62
CA THR A 41 -7.17 17.86 9.38
C THR A 41 -5.74 17.86 8.84
N VAL A 42 -5.25 19.03 8.46
CA VAL A 42 -3.95 19.23 7.82
C VAL A 42 -3.00 19.91 8.80
N GLU A 43 -1.91 19.21 9.17
CA GLU A 43 -0.88 19.70 10.09
C GLU A 43 0.50 19.55 9.43
N GLY A 44 0.92 20.55 8.64
CA GLY A 44 2.16 20.45 7.86
C GLY A 44 2.07 19.35 6.81
N SER A 45 2.93 18.31 6.91
CA SER A 45 2.84 17.11 6.07
C SER A 45 1.87 16.05 6.60
N VAL A 46 1.45 16.15 7.86
CA VAL A 46 0.56 15.17 8.50
C VAL A 46 -0.88 15.40 8.05
N ARG A 47 -1.61 14.32 7.80
CA ARG A 47 -3.05 14.33 7.48
C ARG A 47 -3.78 13.43 8.47
N ARG A 48 -4.85 13.94 9.09
CA ARG A 48 -5.66 13.18 10.04
C ARG A 48 -7.09 13.07 9.55
N VAL A 49 -7.64 11.86 9.61
CA VAL A 49 -9.04 11.57 9.27
C VAL A 49 -9.70 10.93 10.48
N ARG A 50 -10.79 11.52 10.97
CA ARG A 50 -11.59 10.96 12.06
C ARG A 50 -12.54 9.91 11.50
N CYS A 51 -12.34 8.66 11.89
CA CYS A 51 -13.13 7.51 11.47
C CYS A 51 -14.17 7.15 12.55
N GLY A 52 -15.16 8.04 12.74
CA GLY A 52 -16.11 7.93 13.85
C GLY A 52 -15.55 8.49 15.16
N GLU A 53 -16.08 8.03 16.29
CA GLU A 53 -15.77 8.59 17.62
C GLU A 53 -14.42 8.10 18.17
N ASP A 54 -14.11 6.81 17.97
CA ASP A 54 -12.98 6.13 18.65
C ASP A 54 -11.74 5.90 17.78
N ALA A 55 -11.77 6.27 16.50
CA ALA A 55 -10.67 5.98 15.58
C ALA A 55 -10.23 7.23 14.82
N GLU A 56 -8.91 7.42 14.76
CA GLU A 56 -8.26 8.41 13.91
C GLU A 56 -7.23 7.69 13.05
N VAL A 57 -7.21 8.00 11.75
CA VAL A 57 -6.15 7.59 10.83
C VAL A 57 -5.22 8.78 10.63
N VAL A 58 -3.93 8.56 10.87
CA VAL A 58 -2.87 9.53 10.66
C VAL A 58 -2.03 9.06 9.49
N LEU A 59 -1.86 9.93 8.50
CA LEU A 59 -0.96 9.74 7.37
C LEU A 59 0.22 10.71 7.52
N GLU A 60 1.42 10.16 7.45
CA GLU A 60 2.70 10.88 7.53
C GLU A 60 3.52 10.58 6.28
N PRO A 61 3.24 11.26 5.16
CA PRO A 61 3.97 11.08 3.91
C PRO A 61 5.48 11.33 4.10
N GLY A 62 6.29 10.60 3.34
CA GLY A 62 7.73 10.76 3.36
C GLY A 62 8.19 12.05 2.65
N PRO A 63 9.50 12.22 2.46
CA PRO A 63 10.06 13.40 1.77
C PRO A 63 9.54 13.59 0.34
N SER A 64 9.05 12.53 -0.31
CA SER A 64 8.41 12.59 -1.63
C SER A 64 7.01 13.25 -1.60
N GLY A 65 6.45 13.50 -0.41
CA GLY A 65 5.06 13.94 -0.24
C GLY A 65 4.04 12.81 -0.43
N ALA A 66 4.49 11.57 -0.66
CA ALA A 66 3.65 10.39 -0.82
C ALA A 66 3.80 9.40 0.34
N VAL A 67 2.74 8.61 0.57
CA VAL A 67 2.77 7.44 1.45
C VAL A 67 3.27 6.26 0.64
N THR A 68 4.49 5.82 0.94
CA THR A 68 5.21 4.76 0.23
C THR A 68 5.49 3.53 1.09
N GLU A 69 5.35 3.66 2.40
CA GLU A 69 5.62 2.61 3.37
C GLU A 69 4.42 2.40 4.30
N ALA A 70 4.20 1.16 4.75
CA ALA A 70 3.06 0.84 5.59
C ALA A 70 3.07 1.55 6.96
N GLY A 71 4.25 1.93 7.46
CA GLY A 71 4.41 2.65 8.74
C GLY A 71 3.95 4.11 8.70
N GLN A 72 3.83 4.68 7.50
CA GLN A 72 3.39 6.07 7.29
C GLN A 72 1.87 6.23 7.40
N ALA A 73 1.14 5.14 7.59
CA ALA A 73 -0.31 5.14 7.80
C ALA A 73 -0.64 4.36 9.07
N VAL A 74 -1.06 5.09 10.10
CA VAL A 74 -1.37 4.52 11.42
C VAL A 74 -2.83 4.80 11.74
N CYS A 75 -3.50 3.83 12.34
CA CYS A 75 -4.84 4.02 12.88
C CYS A 75 -4.82 3.75 14.38
N THR A 76 -5.53 4.55 15.17
CA THR A 76 -5.62 4.38 16.64
C THR A 76 -6.59 3.28 17.08
N CYS A 77 -7.35 2.69 16.16
CA CYS A 77 -8.34 1.67 16.52
C CYS A 77 -7.67 0.36 16.98
N LEU A 78 -8.38 -0.40 17.82
CA LEU A 78 -7.90 -1.67 18.40
C LEU A 78 -7.53 -2.76 17.38
N LEU A 79 -7.97 -2.64 16.13
CA LEU A 79 -7.66 -3.60 15.05
C LEU A 79 -6.42 -3.20 14.23
N ALA A 80 -5.74 -2.11 14.58
CA ALA A 80 -4.53 -1.70 13.89
C ALA A 80 -3.44 -2.79 14.00
N PRO A 81 -2.62 -3.00 12.94
CA PRO A 81 -2.61 -2.30 11.66
C PRO A 81 -3.64 -2.85 10.63
N ARG A 82 -4.31 -3.96 10.92
CA ARG A 82 -5.19 -4.67 9.95
C ARG A 82 -6.66 -4.27 10.12
N CYS A 83 -6.92 -2.96 10.08
CA CYS A 83 -8.26 -2.40 10.27
C CYS A 83 -8.88 -1.86 8.98
N LEU A 84 -10.23 -1.84 8.94
CA LEU A 84 -11.00 -1.26 7.83
C LEU A 84 -10.69 0.23 7.65
N HIS A 85 -10.56 0.99 8.74
CA HIS A 85 -10.33 2.43 8.71
C HIS A 85 -9.08 2.81 7.92
N ARG A 86 -7.95 2.19 8.24
CA ARG A 86 -6.68 2.45 7.57
C ARG A 86 -6.77 2.10 6.09
N ALA A 87 -7.27 0.91 5.75
CA ALA A 87 -7.38 0.47 4.36
C ALA A 87 -8.32 1.37 3.55
N ALA A 88 -9.43 1.81 4.14
CA ALA A 88 -10.40 2.67 3.48
C ALA A 88 -9.88 4.10 3.27
N VAL A 89 -9.17 4.68 4.26
CA VAL A 89 -8.52 5.98 4.09
C VAL A 89 -7.43 5.92 3.03
N LEU A 90 -6.60 4.88 3.02
CA LEU A 90 -5.61 4.66 1.95
C LEU A 90 -6.26 4.52 0.57
N GLY A 91 -7.40 3.83 0.47
CA GLY A 91 -8.17 3.70 -0.78
C GLY A 91 -8.87 4.99 -1.23
N ALA A 92 -9.09 5.96 -0.33
CA ALA A 92 -9.66 7.27 -0.66
C ALA A 92 -8.62 8.29 -1.17
N CYS A 93 -7.33 8.00 -0.94
CA CYS A 93 -6.23 8.84 -1.35
C CYS A 93 -6.02 8.81 -2.88
N PRO A 94 -5.47 9.89 -3.47
CA PRO A 94 -4.94 9.83 -4.84
C PRO A 94 -3.87 8.73 -4.98
N VAL A 95 -3.79 8.10 -6.14
CA VAL A 95 -2.74 7.13 -6.42
C VAL A 95 -1.47 7.88 -6.82
N ALA A 96 -0.35 7.58 -6.17
CA ALA A 96 0.95 8.12 -6.55
C ALA A 96 1.39 7.56 -7.91
N ASP A 97 1.94 8.42 -8.76
CA ASP A 97 2.47 7.97 -10.05
C ASP A 97 3.71 7.10 -9.84
N ALA A 98 3.69 5.88 -10.40
CA ALA A 98 4.73 4.88 -10.18
C ALA A 98 6.11 5.34 -10.67
N GLU A 99 6.14 6.25 -11.66
CA GLU A 99 7.38 6.83 -12.18
C GLU A 99 8.02 7.86 -11.22
N SER A 100 7.25 8.41 -10.29
CA SER A 100 7.71 9.41 -9.31
C SER A 100 8.11 8.81 -7.96
N LEU A 101 7.85 7.51 -7.76
CA LEU A 101 8.20 6.81 -6.52
C LEU A 101 9.62 6.24 -6.60
N PRO A 102 10.40 6.26 -5.50
CA PRO A 102 11.66 5.54 -5.46
C PRO A 102 11.38 4.05 -5.69
N ARG A 103 11.87 3.50 -6.80
CA ARG A 103 11.69 2.10 -7.17
C ARG A 103 12.29 1.22 -6.07
N ALA A 104 11.45 0.52 -5.31
CA ALA A 104 11.91 -0.56 -4.45
C ALA A 104 12.71 -1.56 -5.31
N ALA A 105 13.95 -1.81 -4.93
CA ALA A 105 14.86 -2.68 -5.68
C ALA A 105 14.22 -4.07 -5.81
N GLN A 106 13.81 -4.42 -7.02
CA GLN A 106 13.30 -5.74 -7.35
C GLN A 106 14.46 -6.74 -7.17
N PRO A 107 14.26 -7.92 -6.56
CA PRO A 107 15.30 -8.94 -6.55
C PRO A 107 15.56 -9.33 -8.00
N THR A 108 16.76 -9.07 -8.51
CA THR A 108 17.22 -9.59 -9.79
C THR A 108 17.22 -11.13 -9.67
N VAL A 109 16.20 -11.78 -10.22
CA VAL A 109 16.27 -13.21 -10.53
C VAL A 109 17.27 -13.36 -11.69
N MET A 110 18.53 -13.57 -11.33
CA MET A 110 19.54 -14.01 -12.28
C MET A 110 19.21 -15.45 -12.70
N ALA A 111 18.57 -15.60 -13.86
CA ALA A 111 18.50 -16.88 -14.56
C ALA A 111 19.90 -17.25 -15.08
N ALA A 112 20.73 -17.84 -14.23
CA ALA A 112 21.99 -18.46 -14.62
C ALA A 112 21.70 -19.86 -15.20
N GLY A 113 21.35 -19.90 -16.49
CA GLY A 113 21.30 -21.13 -17.28
C GLY A 113 22.57 -21.28 -18.11
N THR A 114 23.69 -21.64 -17.50
CA THR A 114 24.88 -22.09 -18.24
C THR A 114 24.94 -23.61 -18.19
N VAL A 115 24.72 -24.26 -19.32
CA VAL A 115 25.22 -25.63 -19.53
C VAL A 115 25.90 -25.70 -20.88
N THR A 116 27.23 -25.60 -20.81
CA THR A 116 28.17 -25.82 -21.92
C THR A 116 28.19 -27.30 -22.30
N ALA A 117 28.21 -27.55 -23.61
CA ALA A 117 28.34 -28.87 -24.21
C ALA A 117 29.76 -29.49 -24.06
N ALA A 118 29.82 -30.80 -23.78
CA ALA A 118 30.84 -31.79 -24.18
C ALA A 118 30.44 -33.12 -23.51
N GLY A 119 30.27 -34.29 -24.12
CA GLY A 119 30.80 -34.89 -25.34
C GLY A 119 31.53 -36.19 -24.96
N ARG A 120 31.02 -37.37 -25.37
CA ARG A 120 31.75 -38.50 -25.99
C ARG A 120 31.10 -39.90 -25.83
N SER A 121 30.65 -40.43 -26.96
CA SER A 121 30.92 -41.76 -27.56
C SER A 121 30.81 -43.06 -26.72
N ARG A 122 30.05 -44.05 -27.24
CA ARG A 122 30.53 -45.39 -27.67
C ARG A 122 29.41 -46.31 -28.28
N THR A 123 29.65 -46.72 -29.53
CA THR A 123 29.51 -48.07 -30.17
C THR A 123 28.36 -49.06 -29.85
N ARG A 124 27.67 -49.51 -30.92
CA ARG A 124 27.31 -50.91 -31.36
C ARG A 124 25.97 -50.87 -32.12
N GLY A 125 25.77 -51.50 -33.27
CA GLY A 125 26.58 -52.37 -34.12
C GLY A 125 25.88 -52.58 -35.46
#